data_AF-A0A954FGZ0-F1
#
_entry.id   AF-A0A954FGZ0-F1
#
_cell.length_a   1.000
_cell.length_b   1.000
_cell.length_c   1.000
_cell.angle_alpha   90.00
_cell.angle_beta   90.00
_cell.angle_gamma   90.00
#
_symmetry.space_group_name_H-M   'P 1'
#
loop_
_entity.id
_entity.type
_entity.pdbx_description
1 polymer ?
#
loop_
_entity_poly.entity_id
_entity_poly.type
_entity_poly.pdbx_seq_one_letter_code
_entity_poly.pdbx_strand_id
1 'polypeptide(L)'
;MQKQQSVLLTVLLLLAALPGFATAEEFRVETPAALQTATKSAKPGDVIKIVGADWSDVEVKLNLQGTKEKPITVQSQVAFTGASELYLLGEYVVLDGFTFRNGSLQTGHVIRVRGAHNRVTRCIIENYNPENIETRYQWLSLYGHHHRVDHCRFEGQKHSGTTLVVWLDDDGEVGRHRIEHNHFLNRARGNGNGFETLRIGTSETSMKSAQCVVAENLFENCDGEVE
;
A
#
# COMPACT_ATOMS: atom_id res chain seq x y z
N MET A 1 14.77 -71.06 -40.85
CA MET A 1 15.17 -69.69 -41.23
C MET A 1 13.93 -69.03 -41.82
N GLN A 2 13.35 -67.90 -41.43
CA GLN A 2 13.58 -66.84 -40.45
C GLN A 2 12.17 -66.33 -40.08
N LYS A 3 11.91 -66.01 -38.81
CA LYS A 3 10.69 -65.29 -38.39
C LYS A 3 10.96 -63.79 -38.56
N GLN A 4 10.20 -63.10 -39.41
CA GLN A 4 10.16 -61.64 -39.43
C GLN A 4 9.36 -61.15 -38.22
N GLN A 5 10.03 -60.49 -37.28
CA GLN A 5 9.40 -59.73 -36.22
C GLN A 5 9.17 -58.31 -36.72
N SER A 6 7.91 -57.92 -36.87
CA SER A 6 7.48 -56.56 -37.15
C SER A 6 7.69 -55.72 -35.89
N VAL A 7 8.70 -54.86 -35.88
CA VAL A 7 8.91 -53.86 -34.82
C VAL A 7 7.96 -52.70 -35.08
N LEU A 8 6.89 -52.61 -34.29
CA LEU A 8 5.96 -51.48 -34.28
C LEU A 8 6.65 -50.32 -33.55
N LEU A 9 7.07 -49.30 -34.29
CA LEU A 9 7.70 -48.09 -33.75
C LEU A 9 6.60 -47.17 -33.20
N THR A 10 6.33 -47.23 -31.90
CA THR A 10 5.41 -46.31 -31.22
C THR A 10 6.09 -44.93 -31.10
N VAL A 11 5.70 -43.98 -31.96
CA VAL A 11 6.12 -42.58 -31.85
C VAL A 11 5.35 -41.95 -30.69
N LEU A 12 6.03 -41.77 -29.55
CA LEU A 12 5.50 -41.04 -28.40
C LEU A 12 5.59 -39.53 -28.71
N LEU A 13 4.49 -38.90 -29.13
CA LEU A 13 4.40 -37.44 -29.21
C LEU A 13 4.43 -36.87 -27.77
N LEU A 14 5.59 -36.40 -27.31
CA LEU A 14 5.65 -35.44 -26.21
C LEU A 14 5.06 -34.11 -26.72
N LEU A 15 3.78 -33.86 -26.46
CA LEU A 15 3.25 -32.50 -26.43
C LEU A 15 3.94 -31.79 -25.25
N ALA A 16 5.02 -31.07 -25.55
CA ALA A 16 5.53 -30.06 -24.62
C ALA A 16 4.42 -29.03 -24.42
N ALA A 17 3.80 -29.04 -23.23
CA ALA A 17 2.91 -27.98 -22.80
C ALA A 17 3.73 -26.69 -22.76
N LEU A 18 3.63 -25.88 -23.83
CA LEU A 18 4.15 -24.53 -23.82
C LEU A 18 3.50 -23.81 -22.63
N PRO A 19 4.27 -23.29 -21.66
CA PRO A 19 3.68 -22.48 -20.60
C PRO A 19 2.95 -21.33 -21.29
N GLY A 20 1.63 -21.26 -21.12
CA GLY A 20 0.84 -20.16 -21.63
C GLY A 20 1.41 -18.88 -21.04
N PHE A 21 1.92 -18.00 -21.89
CA PHE A 21 2.31 -16.66 -21.49
C PHE A 21 1.03 -15.93 -21.07
N ALA A 22 0.70 -15.98 -19.78
CA ALA A 22 -0.32 -15.12 -19.21
C ALA A 22 0.19 -13.68 -19.35
N THR A 23 -0.41 -12.95 -20.28
CA THR A 23 -0.20 -11.51 -20.46
C THR A 23 -0.80 -10.78 -19.28
N ALA A 24 -0.10 -9.78 -18.75
CA ALA A 24 -0.64 -8.88 -17.75
C ALA A 24 -1.90 -8.18 -18.31
N GLU A 25 -3.01 -8.25 -17.58
CA GLU A 25 -4.25 -7.58 -17.94
C GLU A 25 -4.31 -6.18 -17.31
N GLU A 26 -4.91 -5.21 -18.01
CA GLU A 26 -5.20 -3.88 -17.48
C GLU A 26 -6.70 -3.72 -17.23
N PHE A 27 -7.08 -3.55 -15.96
CA PHE A 27 -8.44 -3.26 -15.53
C PHE A 27 -8.63 -1.75 -15.41
N ARG A 28 -9.30 -1.14 -16.39
CA ARG A 28 -9.75 0.26 -16.26
C ARG A 28 -10.99 0.35 -15.36
N VAL A 29 -10.92 1.16 -14.31
CA VAL A 29 -11.95 1.27 -13.28
C VAL A 29 -12.34 2.73 -13.08
N GLU A 30 -13.64 3.03 -13.14
CA GLU A 30 -14.18 4.40 -12.95
C GLU A 30 -15.10 4.53 -11.73
N THR A 31 -15.43 3.41 -11.07
CA THR A 31 -16.31 3.39 -9.90
C THR A 31 -15.76 2.48 -8.79
N PRO A 32 -16.11 2.74 -7.51
CA PRO A 32 -15.75 1.84 -6.42
C PRO A 32 -16.26 0.40 -6.60
N ALA A 33 -17.44 0.23 -7.20
CA ALA A 33 -18.00 -1.09 -7.49
C ALA A 33 -17.17 -1.85 -8.55
N ALA A 34 -16.71 -1.15 -9.59
CA ALA A 34 -15.80 -1.72 -10.58
C ALA A 34 -14.43 -2.06 -9.97
N LEU A 35 -13.94 -1.25 -9.01
CA LEU A 35 -12.70 -1.55 -8.28
C LEU A 35 -12.80 -2.86 -7.50
N GLN A 36 -13.92 -3.07 -6.80
CA GLN A 36 -14.13 -4.33 -6.07
C GLN A 36 -14.19 -5.53 -7.01
N THR A 37 -14.82 -5.39 -8.18
CA THR A 37 -14.84 -6.44 -9.20
C THR A 37 -13.44 -6.74 -9.72
N ALA A 38 -12.69 -5.71 -10.13
CA ALA A 38 -11.32 -5.86 -10.61
C ALA A 38 -10.40 -6.50 -9.57
N THR A 39 -10.51 -6.08 -8.30
CA THR A 39 -9.73 -6.61 -7.18
C THR A 39 -9.93 -8.12 -7.00
N LYS A 40 -11.17 -8.62 -7.18
CA LYS A 40 -11.48 -10.06 -7.07
C LYS A 40 -10.96 -10.88 -8.26
N SER A 41 -10.73 -10.24 -9.40
CA SER A 41 -10.32 -10.90 -10.64
C SER A 41 -8.82 -10.81 -10.93
N ALA A 42 -8.14 -9.82 -10.35
CA ALA A 42 -6.73 -9.55 -10.60
C ALA A 42 -5.82 -10.71 -10.20
N LYS A 43 -4.81 -10.95 -11.04
CA LYS A 43 -3.79 -11.98 -10.90
C LYS A 43 -2.40 -11.34 -10.83
N PRO A 44 -1.38 -12.07 -10.33
CA PRO A 44 0.00 -11.58 -10.31
C PRO A 44 0.45 -11.02 -11.67
N GLY A 45 0.84 -9.74 -11.67
CA GLY A 45 1.31 -9.01 -12.85
C GLY A 45 0.28 -8.05 -13.45
N ASP A 46 -0.99 -8.14 -13.04
CA ASP A 46 -2.05 -7.26 -13.57
C ASP A 46 -1.95 -5.83 -13.03
N VAL A 47 -2.57 -4.91 -13.78
CA VAL A 47 -2.69 -3.50 -13.42
C VAL A 47 -4.16 -3.13 -13.28
N ILE A 48 -4.54 -2.58 -12.14
CA ILE A 48 -5.85 -1.94 -11.94
C ILE A 48 -5.64 -0.43 -12.00
N LYS A 49 -6.31 0.25 -12.93
CA LYS A 49 -6.15 1.69 -13.18
C LYS A 49 -7.45 2.44 -12.87
N ILE A 50 -7.43 3.17 -11.77
CA ILE A 50 -8.52 4.03 -11.31
C ILE A 50 -8.41 5.38 -12.02
N VAL A 51 -9.47 5.75 -12.73
CA VAL A 51 -9.55 6.93 -13.60
C VAL A 51 -10.96 7.52 -13.56
N GLY A 52 -11.14 8.69 -14.16
CA GLY A 52 -12.44 9.36 -14.21
C GLY A 52 -12.56 10.44 -13.14
N ALA A 53 -13.72 10.50 -12.49
CA ALA A 53 -14.03 11.52 -11.49
C ALA A 53 -13.45 11.20 -10.10
N ASP A 54 -13.22 12.24 -9.30
CA ASP A 54 -12.84 12.12 -7.87
C ASP A 54 -13.91 11.34 -7.08
N TRP A 55 -13.47 10.58 -6.09
CA TRP A 55 -14.34 9.77 -5.23
C TRP A 55 -14.47 10.40 -3.85
N SER A 56 -15.70 10.53 -3.34
CA SER A 56 -15.97 11.08 -2.00
C SER A 56 -16.57 10.02 -1.10
N ASP A 57 -16.16 10.02 0.17
CA ASP A 57 -16.73 9.20 1.24
C ASP A 57 -16.70 7.69 0.93
N VAL A 58 -15.59 7.22 0.35
CA VAL A 58 -15.42 5.82 -0.05
C VAL A 58 -14.47 5.06 0.87
N GLU A 59 -14.91 3.90 1.32
CA GLU A 59 -14.04 2.92 1.98
C GLU A 59 -13.52 1.93 0.93
N VAL A 60 -12.21 1.98 0.64
CA VAL A 60 -11.55 1.08 -0.29
C VAL A 60 -10.87 -0.06 0.48
N LYS A 61 -11.29 -1.29 0.21
CA LYS A 61 -10.65 -2.51 0.73
C LYS A 61 -10.07 -3.31 -0.41
N LEU A 62 -8.74 -3.46 -0.42
CA LEU A 62 -8.00 -4.24 -1.40
C LEU A 62 -7.46 -5.49 -0.70
N ASN A 63 -7.84 -6.67 -1.22
CA ASN A 63 -7.25 -7.94 -0.82
C ASN A 63 -6.60 -8.57 -2.05
N LEU A 64 -5.28 -8.46 -2.16
CA LEU A 64 -4.54 -8.74 -3.39
C LEU A 64 -3.25 -9.51 -3.07
N GLN A 65 -2.94 -10.49 -3.92
CA GLN A 65 -1.74 -11.33 -3.79
C GLN A 65 -1.01 -11.34 -5.12
N GLY A 66 0.08 -10.58 -5.22
CA GLY A 66 1.05 -10.67 -6.30
C GLY A 66 2.14 -11.70 -6.02
N THR A 67 3.18 -11.69 -6.85
CA THR A 67 4.44 -12.37 -6.57
C THR A 67 5.61 -11.42 -6.73
N LYS A 68 6.79 -11.81 -6.22
CA LYS A 68 8.02 -11.03 -6.38
C LYS A 68 8.33 -10.68 -7.83
N GLU A 69 8.11 -11.62 -8.74
CA GLU A 69 8.37 -11.46 -10.17
C GLU A 69 7.23 -10.73 -10.89
N LYS A 70 6.01 -10.79 -10.34
CA LYS A 70 4.78 -10.26 -10.93
C LYS A 70 3.91 -9.59 -9.87
N PRO A 71 4.30 -8.41 -9.37
CA PRO A 71 3.47 -7.68 -8.42
C PRO A 71 2.16 -7.24 -9.10
N ILE A 72 1.10 -7.09 -8.30
CA ILE A 72 -0.15 -6.45 -8.77
C ILE A 72 0.00 -4.95 -8.54
N THR A 73 -0.27 -4.13 -9.56
CA THR A 73 -0.21 -2.67 -9.43
C THR A 73 -1.63 -2.09 -9.41
N VAL A 74 -1.95 -1.31 -8.38
CA VAL A 74 -3.16 -0.49 -8.35
C VAL A 74 -2.75 0.97 -8.48
N GLN A 75 -3.09 1.56 -9.62
CA GLN A 75 -2.76 2.94 -9.96
C GLN A 75 -3.99 3.82 -9.82
N SER A 76 -3.85 5.00 -9.23
CA SER A 76 -4.90 6.01 -9.20
C SER A 76 -4.47 7.27 -9.93
N GLN A 77 -5.42 7.87 -10.64
CA GLN A 77 -5.31 9.22 -11.23
C GLN A 77 -6.41 10.16 -10.71
N VAL A 78 -7.24 9.70 -9.78
CA VAL A 78 -8.34 10.45 -9.18
C VAL A 78 -8.00 10.81 -7.73
N ALA A 79 -8.64 11.85 -7.20
CA ALA A 79 -8.55 12.18 -5.79
C ALA A 79 -9.66 11.51 -4.97
N PHE A 80 -9.32 11.25 -3.71
CA PHE A 80 -10.19 10.72 -2.67
C PHE A 80 -10.50 11.85 -1.66
N THR A 81 -11.77 12.17 -1.48
CA THR A 81 -12.25 13.29 -0.65
C THR A 81 -13.21 12.85 0.46
N GLY A 82 -13.61 13.77 1.32
CA GLY A 82 -14.58 13.48 2.38
C GLY A 82 -14.03 12.51 3.43
N ALA A 83 -14.82 11.52 3.82
CA ALA A 83 -14.44 10.48 4.77
C ALA A 83 -13.86 9.23 4.09
N SER A 84 -13.10 9.40 3.00
CA SER A 84 -12.49 8.29 2.28
C SER A 84 -11.28 7.68 3.01
N GLU A 85 -11.13 6.37 2.90
CA GLU A 85 -9.99 5.62 3.46
C GLU A 85 -9.64 4.41 2.58
N LEU A 86 -8.39 3.95 2.67
CA LEU A 86 -7.90 2.78 1.94
C LEU A 86 -7.24 1.79 2.90
N TYR A 87 -7.68 0.54 2.83
CA TYR A 87 -7.04 -0.60 3.47
C TYR A 87 -6.55 -1.61 2.43
N LEU A 88 -5.23 -1.78 2.35
CA LEU A 88 -4.58 -2.86 1.61
C LEU A 88 -4.21 -3.99 2.57
N LEU A 89 -4.77 -5.16 2.35
CA LEU A 89 -4.29 -6.43 2.85
C LEU A 89 -3.68 -7.19 1.66
N GLY A 90 -2.37 -7.44 1.67
CA GLY A 90 -1.78 -8.13 0.53
C GLY A 90 -0.30 -8.39 0.61
N GLU A 91 0.20 -9.03 -0.45
CA GLU A 91 1.62 -9.27 -0.63
C GLU A 91 2.05 -9.00 -2.08
N TYR A 92 3.20 -8.33 -2.26
CA TYR A 92 3.69 -7.88 -3.57
C TYR A 92 2.67 -7.01 -4.34
N VAL A 93 2.05 -6.07 -3.64
CA VAL A 93 1.11 -5.10 -4.23
C VAL A 93 1.73 -3.70 -4.26
N VAL A 94 1.57 -2.99 -5.37
CA VAL A 94 2.02 -1.60 -5.53
C VAL A 94 0.80 -0.67 -5.55
N LEU A 95 0.69 0.20 -4.56
CA LEU A 95 -0.21 1.36 -4.57
C LEU A 95 0.53 2.55 -5.17
N ASP A 96 -0.01 3.13 -6.23
CA ASP A 96 0.69 4.10 -7.05
C ASP A 96 -0.20 5.29 -7.41
N GLY A 97 0.18 6.50 -7.00
CA GLY A 97 -0.52 7.72 -7.43
C GLY A 97 -1.80 8.07 -6.66
N PHE A 98 -2.08 7.43 -5.53
CA PHE A 98 -3.27 7.76 -4.72
C PHE A 98 -3.16 9.16 -4.11
N THR A 99 -4.20 9.98 -4.27
CA THR A 99 -4.27 11.33 -3.72
C THR A 99 -5.46 11.47 -2.78
N PHE A 100 -5.22 11.81 -1.51
CA PHE A 100 -6.24 12.13 -0.52
C PHE A 100 -6.18 13.62 -0.17
N ARG A 101 -7.30 14.33 -0.33
CA ARG A 101 -7.41 15.78 -0.06
C ARG A 101 -8.85 16.18 0.24
N ASN A 102 -9.08 17.38 0.76
CA ASN A 102 -10.44 17.90 1.00
C ASN A 102 -11.32 16.93 1.81
N GLY A 103 -10.77 16.36 2.89
CA GLY A 103 -11.44 15.33 3.66
C GLY A 103 -10.91 15.19 5.07
N SER A 104 -11.55 14.34 5.86
CA SER A 104 -11.17 14.03 7.23
C SER A 104 -11.81 12.73 7.69
N LEU A 105 -11.17 12.03 8.62
CA LEU A 105 -11.74 10.89 9.33
C LEU A 105 -12.12 11.28 10.76
N GLN A 106 -12.92 10.42 11.40
CA GLN A 106 -13.20 10.51 12.84
C GLN A 106 -12.27 9.62 13.69
N THR A 107 -11.70 8.59 13.08
CA THR A 107 -10.77 7.62 13.69
C THR A 107 -10.05 6.84 12.60
N GLY A 108 -9.09 5.97 12.97
CA GLY A 108 -8.49 5.01 12.06
C GLY A 108 -7.30 5.56 11.27
N HIS A 109 -7.30 5.32 9.95
CA HIS A 109 -6.16 5.62 9.08
C HIS A 109 -6.60 6.01 7.67
N VAL A 110 -5.99 7.03 7.07
CA VAL A 110 -6.27 7.38 5.66
C VAL A 110 -5.82 6.25 4.73
N ILE A 111 -4.61 5.75 4.92
CA ILE A 111 -4.08 4.56 4.25
C ILE A 111 -3.55 3.58 5.31
N ARG A 112 -4.06 2.35 5.30
CA ARG A 112 -3.53 1.23 6.06
C ARG A 112 -3.02 0.16 5.11
N VAL A 113 -1.80 -0.31 5.33
CA VAL A 113 -1.18 -1.40 4.58
C VAL A 113 -0.81 -2.51 5.54
N ARG A 114 -1.23 -3.74 5.24
CA ARG A 114 -0.90 -4.94 6.01
C ARG A 114 -0.46 -6.08 5.09
N GLY A 115 0.51 -6.86 5.55
CA GLY A 115 1.00 -8.07 4.88
C GLY A 115 2.50 -7.97 4.65
N ALA A 116 2.97 -8.30 3.45
CA ALA A 116 4.40 -8.31 3.17
C ALA A 116 4.77 -7.73 1.79
N HIS A 117 5.97 -7.17 1.64
CA HIS A 117 6.51 -6.81 0.32
C HIS A 117 5.67 -5.83 -0.54
N ASN A 118 4.73 -5.11 0.07
CA ASN A 118 3.95 -4.08 -0.61
C ASN A 118 4.74 -2.78 -0.81
N ARG A 119 4.31 -1.97 -1.78
CA ARG A 119 4.91 -0.66 -2.06
C ARG A 119 3.83 0.41 -2.10
N VAL A 120 4.06 1.53 -1.43
CA VAL A 120 3.26 2.76 -1.54
C VAL A 120 4.15 3.80 -2.20
N THR A 121 3.78 4.27 -3.38
CA THR A 121 4.63 5.19 -4.14
C THR A 121 3.85 6.29 -4.85
N ARG A 122 4.44 7.48 -4.95
CA ARG A 122 3.84 8.64 -5.63
C ARG A 122 2.45 9.01 -5.07
N CYS A 123 2.19 8.66 -3.82
CA CYS A 123 0.94 8.98 -3.14
C CYS A 123 1.03 10.35 -2.47
N ILE A 124 -0.10 11.04 -2.37
CA ILE A 124 -0.24 12.34 -1.74
C ILE A 124 -1.34 12.24 -0.68
N ILE A 125 -1.05 12.68 0.54
CA ILE A 125 -2.06 13.00 1.54
C ILE A 125 -1.85 14.46 1.92
N GLU A 126 -2.83 15.30 1.58
CA GLU A 126 -2.74 16.75 1.68
C GLU A 126 -3.95 17.29 2.43
N ASN A 127 -3.69 18.08 3.48
CA ASN A 127 -4.71 18.85 4.18
C ASN A 127 -5.93 18.01 4.63
N TYR A 128 -5.74 16.71 4.85
CA TYR A 128 -6.78 15.77 5.26
C TYR A 128 -6.96 15.84 6.77
N ASN A 129 -7.76 16.81 7.22
CA ASN A 129 -7.80 17.24 8.62
C ASN A 129 -9.24 17.43 9.11
N PRO A 130 -9.58 16.92 10.32
CA PRO A 130 -10.83 17.22 10.99
C PRO A 130 -10.84 18.66 11.52
N GLU A 131 -12.01 19.14 11.93
CA GLU A 131 -12.13 20.46 12.60
C GLU A 131 -11.47 20.45 13.98
N ASN A 132 -11.65 19.37 14.74
CA ASN A 132 -11.07 19.23 16.08
C ASN A 132 -9.65 18.64 15.99
N ILE A 133 -8.66 19.41 16.43
CA ILE A 133 -7.25 19.01 16.50
C ILE A 133 -7.02 17.74 17.33
N GLU A 134 -7.88 17.43 18.31
CA GLU A 134 -7.78 16.21 19.13
C GLU A 134 -8.29 14.95 18.43
N THR A 135 -9.01 15.08 17.32
CA THR A 135 -9.54 13.92 16.60
C THR A 135 -8.36 13.10 16.06
N ARG A 136 -8.23 11.89 16.60
CA ARG A 136 -7.02 11.07 16.42
C ARG A 136 -7.19 10.03 15.32
N TYR A 137 -6.40 10.16 14.27
CA TYR A 137 -6.22 9.12 13.24
C TYR A 137 -4.85 9.29 12.56
N GLN A 138 -4.34 8.22 11.94
CA GLN A 138 -3.05 8.26 11.26
C GLN A 138 -3.23 8.49 9.76
N TRP A 139 -2.23 9.04 9.09
CA TRP A 139 -2.30 9.16 7.63
C TRP A 139 -1.87 7.86 6.95
N LEU A 140 -0.68 7.34 7.27
CA LEU A 140 -0.21 6.07 6.75
C LEU A 140 0.19 5.11 7.88
N SER A 141 -0.41 3.94 7.92
CA SER A 141 -0.07 2.88 8.88
C SER A 141 0.41 1.62 8.17
N LEU A 142 1.58 1.14 8.58
CA LEU A 142 2.23 -0.05 8.06
C LEU A 142 2.18 -1.17 9.10
N TYR A 143 1.67 -2.33 8.71
CA TYR A 143 1.59 -3.56 9.50
C TYR A 143 2.23 -4.72 8.73
N GLY A 144 2.90 -5.63 9.43
CA GLY A 144 3.64 -6.72 8.80
C GLY A 144 5.07 -6.32 8.43
N HIS A 145 5.58 -6.74 7.26
CA HIS A 145 7.01 -6.61 6.97
C HIS A 145 7.40 -6.26 5.53
N HIS A 146 8.62 -5.77 5.36
CA HIS A 146 9.26 -5.56 4.04
C HIS A 146 8.50 -4.64 3.07
N HIS A 147 7.69 -3.72 3.59
CA HIS A 147 7.07 -2.67 2.79
C HIS A 147 8.08 -1.62 2.34
N ARG A 148 7.78 -0.98 1.20
CA ARG A 148 8.49 0.22 0.74
C ARG A 148 7.52 1.40 0.64
N VAL A 149 7.89 2.53 1.22
CA VAL A 149 7.16 3.80 1.07
C VAL A 149 8.13 4.79 0.43
N ASP A 150 7.84 5.21 -0.79
CA ASP A 150 8.77 6.07 -1.53
C ASP A 150 8.14 7.06 -2.51
N HIS A 151 8.76 8.23 -2.64
CA HIS A 151 8.27 9.33 -3.50
C HIS A 151 6.86 9.81 -3.14
N CYS A 152 6.44 9.65 -1.88
CA CYS A 152 5.17 10.17 -1.39
C CYS A 152 5.31 11.58 -0.81
N ARG A 153 4.21 12.33 -0.81
CA ARG A 153 4.10 13.65 -0.16
C ARG A 153 3.02 13.61 0.92
N PHE A 154 3.39 14.03 2.12
CA PHE A 154 2.49 14.18 3.26
C PHE A 154 2.53 15.64 3.70
N GLU A 155 1.47 16.39 3.44
CA GLU A 155 1.46 17.84 3.63
C GLU A 155 0.30 18.36 4.47
N GLY A 156 0.62 19.12 5.51
CA GLY A 156 -0.37 19.97 6.19
C GLY A 156 -1.19 19.23 7.24
N GLN A 157 -0.66 18.18 7.88
CA GLN A 157 -1.36 17.51 8.98
C GLN A 157 -1.39 18.41 10.20
N LYS A 158 -2.59 18.68 10.75
CA LYS A 158 -2.81 19.58 11.90
C LYS A 158 -3.74 19.00 12.97
N HIS A 159 -3.81 17.68 13.07
CA HIS A 159 -4.59 16.97 14.09
C HIS A 159 -3.77 15.84 14.73
N SER A 160 -4.25 15.32 15.85
CA SER A 160 -3.63 14.22 16.58
C SER A 160 -3.58 12.94 15.73
N GLY A 161 -2.50 12.19 15.90
CA GLY A 161 -2.18 10.96 15.20
C GLY A 161 -0.96 11.13 14.30
N THR A 162 -0.09 10.12 14.31
CA THR A 162 1.16 10.11 13.57
C THR A 162 0.93 10.19 12.05
N THR A 163 1.80 10.92 11.34
CA THR A 163 1.74 11.02 9.87
C THR A 163 2.04 9.65 9.21
N LEU A 164 3.16 9.03 9.57
CA LEU A 164 3.50 7.66 9.17
C LEU A 164 3.88 6.83 10.39
N VAL A 165 3.17 5.72 10.63
CA VAL A 165 3.48 4.80 11.73
C VAL A 165 3.77 3.39 11.22
N VAL A 166 4.81 2.78 11.78
CA VAL A 166 5.11 1.35 11.66
C VAL A 166 4.65 0.65 12.91
N TRP A 167 3.69 -0.25 12.77
CA TRP A 167 3.21 -1.09 13.85
C TRP A 167 3.97 -2.41 13.88
N LEU A 168 4.41 -2.81 15.07
CA LEU A 168 5.18 -4.03 15.33
C LEU A 168 4.40 -5.01 16.21
N ASP A 169 3.07 -4.88 16.24
CA ASP A 169 2.15 -5.60 17.12
C ASP A 169 1.83 -7.03 16.64
N ASP A 170 2.05 -7.34 15.36
CA ASP A 170 1.85 -8.69 14.83
C ASP A 170 2.75 -9.76 15.49
N ASP A 171 2.18 -10.95 15.63
CA ASP A 171 2.91 -12.17 15.98
C ASP A 171 3.66 -12.67 14.74
N GLY A 172 4.98 -12.76 14.82
CA GLY A 172 5.84 -13.20 13.72
C GLY A 172 6.75 -12.11 13.17
N GLU A 173 6.96 -12.12 11.86
CA GLU A 173 7.86 -11.18 11.21
C GLU A 173 7.23 -9.79 11.07
N VAL A 174 7.92 -8.77 11.57
CA VAL A 174 7.49 -7.36 11.53
C VAL A 174 8.62 -6.44 11.10
N GLY A 175 8.27 -5.26 10.58
CA GLY A 175 9.23 -4.21 10.23
C GLY A 175 10.00 -4.48 8.93
N ARG A 176 11.31 -4.26 8.90
CA ARG A 176 12.16 -4.32 7.69
C ARG A 176 11.65 -3.43 6.57
N HIS A 177 10.90 -2.39 6.91
CA HIS A 177 10.35 -1.45 5.95
C HIS A 177 11.45 -0.52 5.46
N ARG A 178 11.30 -0.04 4.23
CA ARG A 178 12.15 1.00 3.65
C ARG A 178 11.30 2.23 3.37
N ILE A 179 11.58 3.32 4.07
CA ILE A 179 10.86 4.59 3.97
C ILE A 179 11.87 5.60 3.44
N GLU A 180 11.76 5.96 2.17
CA GLU A 180 12.78 6.76 1.50
C GLU A 180 12.25 7.71 0.43
N HIS A 181 12.93 8.82 0.17
CA HIS A 181 12.52 9.80 -0.86
C HIS A 181 11.11 10.37 -0.67
N ASN A 182 10.61 10.41 0.57
CA ASN A 182 9.32 11.04 0.86
C ASN A 182 9.53 12.50 1.30
N HIS A 183 8.50 13.32 1.07
CA HIS A 183 8.45 14.71 1.54
C HIS A 183 7.37 14.84 2.60
N PHE A 184 7.80 14.97 3.86
CA PHE A 184 6.96 15.36 4.98
C PHE A 184 7.03 16.88 5.11
N LEU A 185 5.89 17.54 5.02
CA LEU A 185 5.82 18.98 4.91
C LEU A 185 4.73 19.56 5.81
N ASN A 186 5.05 20.64 6.53
CA ASN A 186 4.08 21.44 7.27
C ASN A 186 3.24 20.61 8.26
N ARG A 187 3.88 19.76 9.07
CA ARG A 187 3.23 19.10 10.21
C ARG A 187 3.05 20.15 11.31
N ALA A 188 1.82 20.61 11.51
CA ALA A 188 1.54 21.72 12.42
C ALA A 188 1.74 21.33 13.88
N ARG A 189 2.20 22.29 14.68
CA ARG A 189 2.41 22.12 16.12
C ARG A 189 1.14 21.68 16.83
N GLY A 190 1.25 20.55 17.53
CA GLY A 190 0.22 20.01 18.40
C GLY A 190 0.20 20.66 19.77
N ASN A 191 -0.60 20.09 20.65
CA ASN A 191 -0.80 20.53 22.03
C ASN A 191 -0.46 19.45 23.08
N GLY A 192 0.25 18.40 22.67
CA GLY A 192 0.65 17.30 23.53
C GLY A 192 1.28 16.15 22.74
N ASN A 193 1.36 14.98 23.37
CA ASN A 193 1.78 13.73 22.75
C ASN A 193 0.77 13.29 21.68
N GLY A 194 1.27 12.75 20.58
CA GLY A 194 0.51 12.13 19.51
C GLY A 194 0.54 12.95 18.24
N PHE A 195 1.51 13.85 18.09
CA PHE A 195 1.70 14.68 16.91
C PHE A 195 2.96 14.33 16.11
N GLU A 196 3.48 13.11 16.29
CA GLU A 196 4.71 12.64 15.67
C GLU A 196 4.61 12.67 14.14
N THR A 197 5.70 13.03 13.46
CA THR A 197 5.72 12.91 11.99
C THR A 197 5.90 11.45 11.57
N LEU A 198 6.85 10.74 12.17
CA LEU A 198 7.11 9.34 11.87
C LEU A 198 7.37 8.58 13.16
N ARG A 199 6.71 7.43 13.34
CA ARG A 199 6.92 6.55 14.50
C ARG A 199 7.16 5.11 14.09
N ILE A 200 8.09 4.43 14.77
CA ILE A 200 8.36 3.00 14.58
C ILE A 200 8.18 2.26 15.90
N GLY A 201 7.16 1.41 15.95
CA GLY A 201 6.75 0.70 17.15
C GLY A 201 6.03 1.60 18.16
N THR A 202 5.91 1.06 19.38
CA THR A 202 5.28 1.68 20.55
C THR A 202 6.09 1.31 21.79
N SER A 203 5.73 1.84 22.96
CA SER A 203 6.30 1.42 24.25
C SER A 203 6.26 -0.09 24.44
N GLU A 204 5.15 -0.74 24.09
CA GLU A 204 4.92 -2.17 24.27
C GLU A 204 5.80 -3.02 23.35
N THR A 205 6.24 -2.47 22.21
CA THR A 205 7.02 -3.18 21.19
C THR A 205 8.46 -2.68 21.10
N SER A 206 8.89 -1.81 22.01
CA SER A 206 10.21 -1.16 22.04
C SER A 206 11.39 -2.14 22.07
N MET A 207 11.20 -3.35 22.61
CA MET A 207 12.23 -4.39 22.65
C MET A 207 12.28 -5.26 21.38
N LYS A 208 11.35 -5.09 20.43
CA LYS A 208 11.36 -5.81 19.15
C LYS A 208 12.34 -5.16 18.19
N SER A 209 13.08 -5.96 17.43
CA SER A 209 13.97 -5.46 16.38
C SER A 209 13.15 -5.10 15.14
N ALA A 210 12.96 -3.80 14.89
CA ALA A 210 12.20 -3.31 13.74
C ALA A 210 12.97 -3.48 12.40
N GLN A 211 14.28 -3.26 12.39
CA GLN A 211 15.14 -3.32 11.19
C GLN A 211 14.66 -2.46 10.00
N CYS A 212 13.87 -1.42 10.26
CA CYS A 212 13.45 -0.47 9.23
C CYS A 212 14.60 0.45 8.81
N VAL A 213 14.59 0.87 7.55
CA VAL A 213 15.49 1.88 7.00
C VAL A 213 14.68 3.13 6.69
N VAL A 214 15.05 4.24 7.32
CA VAL A 214 14.53 5.58 7.01
C VAL A 214 15.68 6.40 6.45
N ALA A 215 15.66 6.67 5.14
CA ALA A 215 16.78 7.30 4.45
C ALA A 215 16.28 8.28 3.38
N GLU A 216 17.00 9.37 3.14
CA GLU A 216 16.74 10.25 1.98
C GLU A 216 15.31 10.84 1.94
N ASN A 217 14.68 11.02 3.11
CA ASN A 217 13.42 11.74 3.24
C ASN A 217 13.68 13.21 3.57
N LEU A 218 12.83 14.10 3.07
CA LEU A 218 12.82 15.51 3.44
C LEU A 218 11.73 15.75 4.49
N PHE A 219 12.13 16.27 5.65
CA PHE A 219 11.24 16.77 6.69
C PHE A 219 11.36 18.30 6.73
N GLU A 220 10.30 18.99 6.36
CA GLU A 220 10.28 20.44 6.21
C GLU A 220 9.11 21.02 7.03
N ASN A 221 9.42 21.91 7.98
CA ASN A 221 8.44 22.49 8.91
C ASN A 221 7.59 21.41 9.60
N CYS A 222 8.27 20.39 10.13
CA CYS A 222 7.64 19.29 10.85
C CYS A 222 7.64 19.58 12.35
N ASP A 223 6.71 20.43 12.80
CA ASP A 223 6.71 21.04 14.14
C ASP A 223 5.72 20.38 15.11
N GLY A 224 5.22 19.18 14.76
CA GLY A 224 4.12 18.50 15.45
C GLY A 224 4.31 18.36 16.95
N GLU A 225 5.41 17.73 17.35
CA GLU A 225 5.84 17.62 18.75
C GLU A 225 7.36 17.43 18.86
N VAL A 226 7.85 17.14 20.07
CA VAL A 226 9.29 16.96 20.34
C VAL A 226 9.78 15.53 20.07
N GLU A 227 8.89 14.53 20.13
CA GLU A 227 9.15 13.12 19.84
C GLU A 227 8.97 12.80 18.34
#